data_AF-A0A820WJV8-F1
#
_entry.id   AF-A0A820WJV8-F1
#
_cell.length_a   1.000
_cell.length_b   1.000
_cell.length_c   1.000
_cell.angle_alpha   90.00
_cell.angle_beta   90.00
_cell.angle_gamma   90.00
#
_symmetry.space_group_name_H-M   'P 1'
#
loop_
_entity.id
_entity.type
_entity.pdbx_description
1 polymer ?
#
loop_
_entity_poly.entity_id
_entity_poly.type
_entity_poly.pdbx_seq_one_letter_code
_entity_poly.pdbx_strand_id
1 'polypeptide(L)'
;MPAIQSVRLAYIDKNTDIIERIYYACVSVFIFRSWLVWIDSKDKKDLDLIISQLFDLDLNDIKKKYQVKRQYFITYQSYFCIEINVHSLIYLATLVCEGKLPFEALNISLQNSQTCKGVFRSARVISSITSAGVNFTILQFLKRANKLAVLQNIKNSSHENHLRFPQHHKLAKTNQVTSTRQDKNALSKKSIENAVLKAYKYVSNLFSQMNLKTLLRK
;
A
#
# COMPACT_ATOMS: atom_id res chain seq x y z
N MET A 1 -5.29 -8.57 -14.08
CA MET A 1 -3.89 -8.14 -13.88
C MET A 1 -3.37 -8.63 -12.54
N PRO A 2 -2.42 -9.58 -12.52
CA PRO A 2 -1.88 -10.18 -11.28
C PRO A 2 -1.20 -9.17 -10.34
N ALA A 3 -0.53 -8.14 -10.88
CA ALA A 3 0.19 -7.14 -10.09
C ALA A 3 -0.74 -6.29 -9.21
N ILE A 4 -1.79 -5.70 -9.81
CA ILE A 4 -2.74 -4.83 -9.09
C ILE A 4 -3.50 -5.61 -8.01
N GLN A 5 -3.90 -6.84 -8.33
CA GLN A 5 -4.55 -7.72 -7.35
C GLN A 5 -3.61 -8.03 -6.18
N SER A 6 -2.32 -8.25 -6.44
CA SER A 6 -1.33 -8.47 -5.39
C SER A 6 -1.13 -7.24 -4.50
N VAL A 7 -1.11 -6.03 -5.06
CA VAL A 7 -1.07 -4.76 -4.30
C VAL A 7 -2.30 -4.62 -3.39
N ARG A 8 -3.49 -4.93 -3.91
CA ARG A 8 -4.74 -4.90 -3.14
C ARG A 8 -4.69 -5.87 -1.95
N LEU A 9 -4.28 -7.11 -2.18
CA LEU A 9 -4.22 -8.13 -1.13
C LEU A 9 -3.14 -7.81 -0.09
N ALA A 10 -2.00 -7.26 -0.49
CA ALA A 10 -0.93 -6.89 0.42
C ALA A 10 -1.33 -5.74 1.37
N TYR A 11 -1.90 -4.66 0.82
CA TYR A 11 -1.99 -3.38 1.54
C TYR A 11 -3.41 -2.86 1.83
N ILE A 12 -4.44 -3.39 1.16
CA ILE A 12 -5.81 -2.86 1.28
C ILE A 12 -6.71 -3.85 2.01
N ASP A 13 -6.63 -5.13 1.67
CA ASP A 13 -7.45 -6.15 2.28
C ASP A 13 -7.10 -6.28 3.78
N LYS A 14 -8.10 -6.34 4.66
CA LYS A 14 -7.93 -6.42 6.11
C LYS A 14 -7.80 -7.86 6.59
N ASN A 15 -8.28 -8.82 5.81
CA ASN A 15 -8.38 -10.22 6.22
C ASN A 15 -7.15 -11.05 5.86
N THR A 16 -6.23 -10.50 5.08
CA THR A 16 -5.01 -11.19 4.66
C THR A 16 -4.05 -11.37 5.84
N ASP A 17 -3.53 -12.59 6.01
CA ASP A 17 -2.54 -12.88 7.03
C ASP A 17 -1.18 -12.21 6.73
N ILE A 18 -0.34 -12.00 7.75
CA ILE A 18 0.94 -11.33 7.59
C ILE A 18 1.90 -12.03 6.62
N ILE A 19 1.96 -13.37 6.65
CA ILE A 19 2.84 -14.13 5.74
C ILE A 19 2.32 -14.03 4.30
N GLU A 20 1.00 -14.14 4.13
CA GLU A 20 0.37 -13.95 2.82
C GLU A 20 0.56 -12.52 2.30
N ARG A 21 0.47 -11.51 3.17
CA ARG A 21 0.77 -10.11 2.80
C ARG A 21 2.18 -9.98 2.28
N ILE A 22 3.18 -10.50 3.00
CA ILE A 22 4.58 -10.47 2.56
C ILE A 22 4.72 -11.14 1.19
N TYR A 23 4.08 -12.29 0.99
CA TYR A 23 4.05 -12.98 -0.30
C TYR A 23 3.48 -12.09 -1.41
N TYR A 24 2.27 -11.55 -1.27
CA TYR A 24 1.64 -10.70 -2.29
C TYR A 24 2.40 -9.40 -2.53
N ALA A 25 2.96 -8.82 -1.48
CA ALA A 25 3.78 -7.62 -1.56
C ALA A 25 5.04 -7.90 -2.41
N CYS A 26 5.74 -9.01 -2.14
CA CYS A 26 6.89 -9.44 -2.95
C CYS A 26 6.52 -9.79 -4.39
N VAL A 27 5.39 -10.48 -4.62
CA VAL A 27 4.89 -10.76 -5.98
C VAL A 27 4.72 -9.46 -6.77
N SER A 28 4.14 -8.42 -6.14
CA SER A 28 3.97 -7.13 -6.81
C SER A 28 5.30 -6.50 -7.23
N VAL A 29 6.29 -6.45 -6.33
CA VAL A 29 7.62 -5.91 -6.63
C VAL A 29 8.32 -6.71 -7.73
N PHE A 30 8.31 -8.03 -7.65
CA PHE A 30 8.97 -8.86 -8.67
C PHE A 30 8.32 -8.70 -10.04
N ILE A 31 6.99 -8.57 -10.13
CA ILE A 31 6.32 -8.28 -11.41
C ILE A 31 6.73 -6.90 -11.92
N PHE A 32 6.70 -5.86 -11.08
CA PHE A 32 7.05 -4.50 -11.52
C PHE A 32 8.53 -4.36 -11.90
N ARG A 33 9.46 -4.98 -11.17
CA ARG A 33 10.88 -5.05 -11.55
C ARG A 33 11.06 -5.71 -12.90
N SER A 34 10.44 -6.87 -13.09
CA SER A 34 10.53 -7.60 -14.35
C SER A 34 9.90 -6.84 -15.51
N TRP A 35 8.79 -6.12 -15.26
CA TRP A 35 8.17 -5.25 -16.25
C TRP A 35 9.06 -4.06 -16.60
N LEU A 36 9.69 -3.41 -15.61
CA LEU A 36 10.62 -2.32 -15.84
C LEU A 36 11.83 -2.77 -16.67
N VAL A 37 12.44 -3.90 -16.30
CA VAL A 37 13.55 -4.51 -17.06
C VAL A 37 13.13 -4.89 -18.47
N TRP A 38 11.90 -5.36 -18.66
CA TRP A 38 11.33 -5.64 -19.99
C TRP A 38 11.20 -4.37 -20.83
N ILE A 39 10.76 -3.25 -20.24
CA ILE A 39 10.65 -1.95 -20.91
C ILE A 39 12.01 -1.39 -21.32
N ASP A 40 13.00 -1.48 -20.42
CA ASP A 40 14.34 -0.93 -20.63
C ASP A 40 15.24 -1.85 -21.48
N SER A 41 14.80 -3.07 -21.80
CA SER A 41 15.56 -3.99 -22.66
C SER A 41 15.66 -3.48 -24.10
N LYS A 42 16.89 -3.35 -24.59
CA LYS A 42 17.23 -2.83 -25.92
C LYS A 42 16.93 -3.81 -27.07
N ASP A 43 16.76 -5.10 -26.78
CA ASP A 43 16.74 -6.18 -27.78
C ASP A 43 15.37 -6.45 -28.43
N LYS A 44 14.36 -5.59 -28.23
CA LYS A 44 13.00 -5.88 -28.71
C LYS A 44 12.60 -5.03 -29.91
N LYS A 45 12.90 -5.59 -31.09
CA LYS A 45 12.28 -5.19 -32.37
C LYS A 45 10.75 -5.26 -32.30
N ASP A 46 10.16 -6.17 -31.52
CA ASP A 46 8.69 -6.36 -31.48
C ASP A 46 7.92 -5.26 -30.75
N LEU A 47 8.40 -4.79 -29.59
CA LEU A 47 7.73 -3.70 -28.88
C LEU A 47 7.87 -2.39 -29.64
N ASP A 48 9.03 -2.22 -30.26
CA ASP A 48 9.36 -1.12 -31.15
C ASP A 48 8.47 -1.10 -32.39
N LEU A 49 8.19 -2.27 -32.97
CA LEU A 49 7.30 -2.45 -34.12
C LEU A 49 5.85 -2.16 -33.74
N ILE A 50 5.36 -2.72 -32.64
CA ILE A 50 3.99 -2.50 -32.14
C ILE A 50 3.75 -1.02 -31.81
N ILE A 51 4.72 -0.36 -31.15
CA ILE A 51 4.62 1.06 -30.83
C ILE A 51 4.70 1.92 -32.10
N SER A 52 5.59 1.59 -33.04
CA SER A 52 5.67 2.32 -34.31
C SER A 52 4.36 2.19 -35.11
N GLN A 53 3.74 1.01 -35.13
CA GLN A 53 2.44 0.76 -35.76
C GLN A 53 1.26 1.45 -35.06
N LEU A 54 1.28 1.56 -33.72
CA LEU A 54 0.20 2.19 -32.96
C LEU A 54 0.22 3.73 -33.02
N PHE A 55 1.37 4.34 -33.33
CA PHE A 55 1.55 5.80 -33.23
C PHE A 55 2.08 6.48 -34.49
N ASP A 56 2.21 5.77 -35.63
CA ASP A 56 2.80 6.29 -36.88
C ASP A 56 4.12 7.04 -36.64
N LEU A 57 4.98 6.50 -35.77
CA LEU A 57 6.25 7.13 -35.41
C LEU A 57 7.38 6.69 -36.33
N ASP A 58 8.03 7.66 -36.96
CA ASP A 58 9.24 7.47 -37.78
C ASP A 58 10.40 6.91 -36.93
N LEU A 59 11.12 5.93 -37.48
CA LEU A 59 12.11 5.10 -36.77
C LEU A 59 13.32 5.87 -36.23
N ASN A 60 13.53 7.10 -36.69
CA ASN A 60 14.69 7.93 -36.38
C ASN A 60 14.62 8.66 -35.02
N ASP A 61 13.46 8.69 -34.34
CA ASP A 61 13.30 9.45 -33.10
C ASP A 61 13.47 8.57 -31.84
N ILE A 62 14.66 7.99 -31.68
CA ILE A 62 15.00 7.02 -30.64
C ILE A 62 14.73 7.56 -29.23
N LYS A 63 14.97 8.86 -28.97
CA LYS A 63 14.70 9.48 -27.66
C LYS A 63 13.20 9.56 -27.36
N LYS A 64 12.38 9.84 -28.36
CA LYS A 64 10.91 9.85 -28.25
C LYS A 64 10.38 8.43 -27.99
N LYS A 65 10.99 7.43 -28.62
CA LYS A 65 10.66 6.00 -28.42
C LYS A 65 10.85 5.51 -26.98
N TYR A 66 11.93 5.89 -26.30
CA TYR A 66 12.15 5.54 -24.88
C TYR A 66 11.12 6.20 -23.95
N GLN A 67 10.72 7.46 -24.23
CA GLN A 67 9.67 8.13 -23.48
C GLN A 67 8.30 7.47 -23.70
N VAL A 68 8.01 7.05 -24.94
CA VAL A 68 6.78 6.36 -25.36
C VAL A 68 6.67 4.94 -24.80
N LYS A 69 7.77 4.25 -24.45
CA LYS A 69 7.65 2.96 -23.74
C LYS A 69 7.32 3.14 -22.25
N ARG A 70 7.90 4.17 -21.64
CA ARG A 70 7.76 4.43 -20.20
C ARG A 70 6.37 4.89 -19.79
N GLN A 71 5.59 5.49 -20.70
CA GLN A 71 4.18 5.84 -20.44
C GLN A 71 3.28 4.62 -20.18
N TYR A 72 3.71 3.41 -20.54
CA TYR A 72 2.99 2.17 -20.23
C TYR A 72 3.32 1.60 -18.85
N PHE A 73 4.37 2.08 -18.20
CA PHE A 73 4.70 1.69 -16.84
C PHE A 73 3.96 2.56 -15.83
N ILE A 74 3.84 2.07 -14.60
CA ILE A 74 3.44 2.93 -13.49
C ILE A 74 4.50 4.03 -13.30
N THR A 75 4.11 5.15 -12.68
CA THR A 75 5.10 6.21 -12.40
C THR A 75 6.20 5.67 -11.48
N TYR A 76 7.44 6.12 -11.69
CA TYR A 76 8.59 5.70 -10.88
C TYR A 76 8.35 5.93 -9.39
N GLN A 77 7.69 7.03 -9.03
CA GLN A 77 7.31 7.32 -7.65
C GLN A 77 6.39 6.22 -7.09
N SER A 78 5.40 5.77 -7.87
CA SER A 78 4.52 4.67 -7.46
C SER A 78 5.28 3.36 -7.32
N TYR A 79 6.17 3.07 -8.26
CA TYR A 79 7.04 1.88 -8.23
C TYR A 79 7.93 1.86 -6.97
N PHE A 80 8.65 2.96 -6.70
CA PHE A 80 9.50 3.06 -5.52
C PHE A 80 8.69 3.01 -4.22
N CYS A 81 7.50 3.61 -4.17
CA CYS A 81 6.61 3.49 -3.02
C CYS A 81 6.24 2.02 -2.74
N ILE A 82 5.93 1.24 -3.77
CA ILE A 82 5.64 -0.20 -3.62
C ILE A 82 6.87 -0.91 -3.06
N GLU A 83 8.05 -0.66 -3.63
CA GLU A 83 9.31 -1.29 -3.21
C GLU A 83 9.67 -0.96 -1.75
N ILE A 84 9.64 0.31 -1.39
CA ILE A 84 9.87 0.78 -0.01
C ILE A 84 8.88 0.15 0.96
N ASN A 85 7.59 0.07 0.58
CA ASN A 85 6.57 -0.54 1.43
C ASN A 85 6.81 -2.03 1.66
N VAL A 86 7.25 -2.79 0.65
CA VAL A 86 7.64 -4.20 0.82
C VAL A 86 8.82 -4.34 1.76
N HIS A 87 9.89 -3.58 1.53
CA HIS A 87 11.09 -3.63 2.37
C HIS A 87 10.77 -3.25 3.82
N SER A 88 9.97 -2.21 4.02
CA SER A 88 9.53 -1.78 5.35
C SER A 88 8.70 -2.86 6.05
N LEU A 89 7.78 -3.51 5.33
CA LEU A 89 6.98 -4.61 5.88
C LEU A 89 7.84 -5.80 6.31
N ILE A 90 8.78 -6.24 5.46
CA ILE A 90 9.70 -7.33 5.78
C ILE A 90 10.58 -6.96 6.98
N TYR A 91 11.07 -5.72 7.02
CA TYR A 91 11.89 -5.25 8.13
C TYR A 91 11.12 -5.24 9.45
N LEU A 92 9.89 -4.70 9.47
CA LEU A 92 9.02 -4.75 10.64
C LEU A 92 8.75 -6.19 11.08
N ALA A 93 8.44 -7.09 10.15
CA ALA A 93 8.20 -8.50 10.44
C ALA A 93 9.44 -9.18 11.04
N THR A 94 10.64 -8.80 10.57
CA THR A 94 11.91 -9.27 11.10
C THR A 94 12.14 -8.77 12.53
N LEU A 95 11.88 -7.48 12.81
CA LEU A 95 11.99 -6.92 14.15
C LEU A 95 11.01 -7.57 15.14
N VAL A 96 9.80 -7.91 14.70
CA VAL A 96 8.85 -8.68 15.51
C VAL A 96 9.35 -10.10 15.77
N CYS A 97 9.88 -10.80 14.75
CA CYS A 97 10.50 -12.12 14.93
C CYS A 97 11.66 -12.09 15.94
N GLU A 98 12.42 -10.99 15.98
CA GLU A 98 13.53 -10.77 16.91
C GLU A 98 13.09 -10.32 18.30
N GLY A 99 11.79 -10.14 18.55
CA GLY A 99 11.26 -9.66 19.82
C GLY A 99 11.54 -8.18 20.11
N LYS A 100 12.03 -7.42 19.12
CA LYS A 100 12.34 -5.98 19.25
C LYS A 100 11.10 -5.10 19.11
N LEU A 101 10.03 -5.62 18.48
CA LEU A 101 8.75 -4.95 18.34
C LEU A 101 7.60 -5.87 18.77
N PRO A 102 6.52 -5.30 19.32
CA PRO A 102 5.29 -6.04 19.57
C PRO A 102 4.64 -6.47 18.25
N PHE A 103 3.92 -7.60 18.26
CA PHE A 103 3.26 -8.13 17.06
C PHE A 103 2.26 -7.14 16.44
N GLU A 104 1.66 -6.31 17.29
CA GLU A 104 0.72 -5.25 16.94
C GLU A 104 1.33 -4.20 15.99
N ALA A 105 2.67 -4.09 15.94
CA ALA A 105 3.39 -3.26 14.97
C ALA A 105 3.14 -3.69 13.51
N LEU A 106 2.69 -4.93 13.27
CA LEU A 106 2.35 -5.48 11.95
C LEU A 106 0.89 -5.23 11.55
N ASN A 107 0.15 -4.44 12.33
CA ASN A 107 -1.19 -4.02 11.95
C ASN A 107 -1.15 -2.98 10.81
N ILE A 108 -1.09 -3.48 9.58
CA ILE A 108 -0.99 -2.67 8.35
C ILE A 108 -2.18 -1.70 8.19
N SER A 109 -3.35 -2.04 8.75
CA SER A 109 -4.51 -1.15 8.73
C SER A 109 -4.28 0.17 9.45
N LEU A 110 -3.31 0.24 10.37
CA LEU A 110 -2.92 1.44 11.10
C LEU A 110 -1.79 2.23 10.41
N GLN A 111 -1.10 1.63 9.43
CA GLN A 111 0.08 2.22 8.79
C GLN A 111 -0.25 3.08 7.55
N ASN A 112 -1.53 3.31 7.27
CA ASN A 112 -1.95 4.16 6.16
C ASN A 112 -2.29 5.59 6.63
N SER A 113 -2.28 6.53 5.68
CA SER A 113 -2.58 7.94 5.93
C SER A 113 -4.07 8.24 6.14
N GLN A 114 -4.96 7.25 6.09
CA GLN A 114 -6.40 7.48 6.16
C GLN A 114 -6.82 8.03 7.51
N THR A 115 -6.18 7.60 8.60
CA THR A 115 -6.41 8.14 9.95
C THR A 115 -6.06 9.62 10.02
N CYS A 116 -4.92 10.03 9.45
CA CYS A 116 -4.52 11.44 9.38
C CYS A 116 -5.53 12.27 8.57
N LYS A 117 -5.96 11.77 7.39
CA LYS A 117 -7.01 12.41 6.59
C LYS A 117 -8.32 12.57 7.38
N GLY A 118 -8.65 11.58 8.21
CA GLY A 118 -9.77 11.62 9.14
C GLY A 118 -9.67 12.79 10.11
N VAL A 119 -8.50 12.99 10.74
CA VAL A 119 -8.26 14.13 11.66
C VAL A 119 -8.44 15.47 10.94
N PHE A 120 -7.84 15.65 9.75
CA PHE A 120 -8.04 16.88 8.97
C PHE A 120 -9.49 17.10 8.59
N ARG A 121 -10.22 16.05 8.20
CA ARG A 121 -11.65 16.13 7.89
C ARG A 121 -12.45 16.57 9.10
N SER A 122 -12.20 15.97 10.27
CA SER A 122 -12.88 16.34 11.52
C SER A 122 -12.53 17.79 11.93
N ALA A 123 -11.29 18.23 11.75
CA ALA A 123 -10.89 19.60 12.01
C ALA A 123 -11.57 20.61 11.07
N ARG A 124 -11.86 20.24 9.81
CA ARG A 124 -12.64 21.08 8.89
C ARG A 124 -14.09 21.26 9.36
N VAL A 125 -14.70 20.20 9.90
CA VAL A 125 -16.10 20.24 10.38
C VAL A 125 -16.25 21.09 11.64
N ILE A 126 -15.20 21.18 12.47
CA ILE A 126 -15.16 22.05 13.65
C ILE A 126 -14.82 23.48 13.23
N SER A 127 -15.69 24.08 12.42
CA SER A 127 -15.65 25.51 12.10
C SER A 127 -16.67 26.27 12.97
N SER A 128 -16.37 27.54 13.27
CA SER A 128 -17.32 28.43 13.93
C SER A 128 -18.53 28.67 13.04
N ILE A 129 -19.69 28.93 13.65
CA ILE A 129 -20.96 29.25 12.99
C ILE A 129 -20.80 30.48 12.05
N THR A 130 -19.81 31.32 12.33
CA THR A 130 -19.51 32.56 11.60
C THR A 130 -18.52 32.41 10.43
N SER A 131 -17.87 31.24 10.26
CA SER A 131 -16.96 31.03 9.13
C SER A 131 -17.18 29.67 8.49
N ALA A 132 -17.72 29.64 7.27
CA ALA A 132 -17.78 28.46 6.41
C ALA A 132 -16.42 28.06 5.80
N GLY A 133 -15.32 28.66 6.30
CA GLY A 133 -13.98 28.44 5.80
C GLY A 133 -13.52 27.00 5.99
N VAL A 134 -13.43 26.27 4.87
CA VAL A 134 -12.80 24.93 4.81
C VAL A 134 -11.29 25.03 5.08
N ASN A 135 -10.70 26.19 4.82
CA ASN A 135 -9.30 26.50 5.03
C ASN A 135 -9.07 27.05 6.44
N PHE A 136 -7.95 26.65 7.03
CA PHE A 136 -7.51 27.14 8.33
C PHE A 136 -5.98 27.25 8.38
N THR A 137 -5.48 28.19 9.17
CA THR A 137 -4.04 28.31 9.46
C THR A 137 -3.58 27.18 10.38
N ILE A 138 -2.27 26.97 10.51
CA ILE A 138 -1.69 25.97 11.43
C ILE A 138 -2.13 26.24 12.87
N LEU A 139 -2.12 27.50 13.31
CA LEU A 139 -2.58 27.87 14.65
C LEU A 139 -4.06 27.50 14.88
N GLN A 140 -4.91 27.74 13.87
CA GLN A 140 -6.32 27.35 13.92
C GLN A 140 -6.47 25.82 13.94
N PHE A 141 -5.65 25.09 13.18
CA PHE A 141 -5.62 23.63 13.23
C PHE A 141 -5.28 23.12 14.63
N LEU A 142 -4.22 23.63 15.27
CA LEU A 142 -3.80 23.21 16.61
C LEU A 142 -4.90 23.44 17.65
N LYS A 143 -5.58 24.60 17.61
CA LYS A 143 -6.74 24.87 18.47
C LYS A 143 -7.87 23.85 18.25
N ARG A 144 -8.16 23.51 16.99
CA ARG A 144 -9.19 22.50 16.65
C ARG A 144 -8.75 21.09 17.02
N ALA A 145 -7.47 20.76 16.92
CA ALA A 145 -6.91 19.46 17.31
C ALA A 145 -7.05 19.23 18.82
N ASN A 146 -6.78 20.24 19.65
CA ASN A 146 -7.04 20.17 21.09
C ASN A 146 -8.53 19.91 21.39
N LYS A 147 -9.43 20.61 20.69
CA LYS A 147 -10.88 20.40 20.83
C LYS A 147 -11.29 18.98 20.40
N LEU A 148 -10.70 18.45 19.31
CA LEU A 148 -10.91 17.07 18.88
C LEU A 148 -10.45 16.05 19.93
N ALA A 149 -9.27 16.26 20.52
CA ALA A 149 -8.74 15.38 21.56
C ALA A 149 -9.68 15.33 22.77
N VAL A 150 -10.18 16.48 23.23
CA VAL A 150 -11.17 16.55 24.32
C VAL A 150 -12.46 15.82 23.96
N LEU A 151 -13.00 16.04 22.74
CA LEU A 151 -14.21 15.34 22.28
C LEU A 151 -14.02 13.82 22.22
N GLN A 152 -12.84 13.38 21.80
CA GLN A 152 -12.52 11.96 21.72
C GLN A 152 -12.34 11.34 23.11
N ASN A 153 -11.72 12.05 24.05
CA ASN A 153 -11.64 11.64 25.44
C ASN A 153 -13.03 11.50 26.07
N ILE A 154 -13.91 12.48 25.88
CA ILE A 154 -15.31 12.43 26.36
C ILE A 154 -16.03 11.23 25.76
N LYS A 155 -15.90 11.01 24.45
CA LYS A 155 -16.55 9.87 23.77
C LYS A 155 -16.08 8.54 24.32
N ASN A 156 -14.78 8.41 24.63
CA ASN A 156 -14.21 7.19 25.18
C ASN A 156 -14.61 6.98 26.65
N SER A 157 -14.61 8.03 27.48
CA SER A 157 -15.02 7.97 28.90
C SER A 157 -16.51 7.76 29.10
N SER A 158 -17.33 8.08 28.09
CA SER A 158 -18.78 7.83 28.11
C SER A 158 -19.15 6.35 28.20
N HIS A 159 -18.25 5.46 27.78
CA HIS A 159 -18.45 4.01 27.87
C HIS A 159 -18.35 3.48 29.31
N GLU A 160 -17.61 4.18 30.19
CA GLU A 160 -17.45 3.80 31.60
C GLU A 160 -18.56 4.40 32.49
N ASN A 161 -19.08 5.58 32.14
CA ASN A 161 -19.99 6.35 33.01
C ASN A 161 -21.50 6.18 32.69
N HIS A 162 -21.91 5.16 31.95
CA HIS A 162 -23.32 4.93 31.50
C HIS A 162 -24.01 6.10 30.75
N LEU A 163 -23.30 7.19 30.47
CA LEU A 163 -23.80 8.35 29.73
C LEU A 163 -23.91 8.00 28.23
N ARG A 164 -25.14 7.72 27.77
CA ARG A 164 -25.43 7.49 26.35
C ARG A 164 -25.71 8.80 25.64
N PHE A 165 -24.73 9.29 24.89
CA PHE A 165 -24.95 10.42 23.99
C PHE A 165 -25.90 10.03 22.83
N PRO A 166 -26.77 10.94 22.36
CA PRO A 166 -27.62 10.69 21.21
C PRO A 166 -26.78 10.28 19.99
N GLN A 167 -26.95 9.04 19.53
CA GLN A 167 -26.34 8.57 18.30
C GLN A 167 -27.37 8.68 17.19
N HIS A 168 -27.07 9.48 16.18
CA HIS A 168 -27.89 9.48 14.96
C HIS A 168 -27.85 8.07 14.37
N HIS A 169 -29.01 7.46 14.08
CA HIS A 169 -29.21 6.07 13.61
C HIS A 169 -28.61 5.76 12.23
N LYS A 170 -27.43 6.29 11.88
CA LYS A 170 -26.62 5.70 10.82
C LYS A 170 -26.05 4.42 11.39
N LEU A 171 -26.65 3.29 11.01
CA LEU A 171 -26.20 1.92 11.23
C LEU A 171 -24.70 1.91 11.51
N ALA A 172 -24.35 1.86 12.80
CA ALA A 172 -22.98 1.70 13.20
C ALA A 172 -22.57 0.36 12.61
N LYS A 173 -21.81 0.38 11.51
CA LYS A 173 -21.04 -0.80 11.14
C LYS A 173 -20.25 -1.12 12.38
N THR A 174 -20.63 -2.20 13.05
CA THR A 174 -19.96 -2.72 14.22
C THR A 174 -18.48 -2.77 13.87
N ASN A 175 -17.71 -1.81 14.37
CA ASN A 175 -16.26 -1.93 14.44
C ASN A 175 -16.04 -2.95 15.56
N GLN A 176 -16.44 -4.20 15.32
CA GLN A 176 -15.71 -5.29 15.91
C GLN A 176 -14.29 -5.04 15.44
N VAL A 177 -13.47 -4.55 16.37
CA VAL A 177 -12.04 -4.80 16.32
C VAL A 177 -11.98 -6.32 16.29
N THR A 178 -12.04 -6.90 15.09
CA THR A 178 -11.53 -8.22 14.84
C THR A 178 -10.05 -8.07 15.15
N SER A 179 -9.71 -8.25 16.43
CA SER A 179 -8.47 -8.86 16.81
C SER A 179 -8.49 -10.21 16.11
N THR A 180 -8.11 -10.22 14.83
CA THR A 180 -7.70 -11.42 14.13
C THR A 180 -6.64 -12.01 15.04
N ARG A 181 -6.97 -13.12 15.70
CA ARG A 181 -5.99 -13.98 16.36
C ARG A 181 -5.04 -14.42 15.25
N GLN A 182 -4.04 -13.60 14.95
CA GLN A 182 -2.91 -14.03 14.16
C GLN A 182 -2.02 -14.78 15.12
N ASP A 183 -1.81 -16.07 14.85
CA ASP A 183 -0.95 -16.92 15.66
C ASP A 183 0.46 -16.34 15.65
N LYS A 184 0.85 -15.72 16.77
CA LYS A 184 2.21 -15.19 17.00
C LYS A 184 3.28 -16.28 16.75
N ASN A 185 2.92 -17.55 16.87
CA ASN A 185 3.78 -18.72 16.66
C ASN A 185 4.05 -19.04 15.17
N ALA A 186 3.26 -18.51 14.23
CA ALA A 186 3.44 -18.81 12.80
C ALA A 186 4.50 -17.91 12.12
N LEU A 187 4.78 -16.74 12.70
CA LEU A 187 5.72 -15.76 12.16
C LEU A 187 7.15 -16.10 12.60
N SER A 188 7.95 -16.60 11.67
CA SER A 188 9.38 -16.87 11.86
C SER A 188 10.20 -16.32 10.71
N LYS A 189 11.50 -16.10 10.91
CA LYS A 189 12.43 -15.71 9.83
C LYS A 189 12.35 -16.68 8.64
N LYS A 190 12.29 -17.99 8.93
CA LYS A 190 12.11 -19.05 7.93
C LYS A 190 10.78 -18.93 7.17
N SER A 191 9.68 -18.59 7.86
CA SER A 191 8.38 -18.36 7.22
C SER A 191 8.43 -17.17 6.25
N ILE A 192 9.11 -16.08 6.64
CA ILE A 192 9.31 -14.88 5.81
C ILE A 192 10.14 -15.22 4.57
N GLU A 193 11.29 -15.86 4.75
CA GLU A 193 12.17 -16.30 3.64
C GLU A 193 11.42 -17.20 2.66
N ASN A 194 10.67 -18.18 3.17
CA ASN A 194 9.86 -19.08 2.35
C ASN A 194 8.80 -18.31 1.55
N ALA A 195 8.16 -17.29 2.14
CA ALA A 195 7.19 -16.46 1.44
C ALA A 195 7.84 -15.67 0.30
N VAL A 196 9.02 -15.09 0.53
CA VAL A 196 9.80 -14.36 -0.49
C VAL A 196 10.22 -15.31 -1.62
N LEU A 197 10.76 -16.49 -1.29
CA LEU A 197 11.17 -17.49 -2.27
C LEU A 197 9.98 -18.02 -3.08
N LYS A 198 8.83 -18.25 -2.43
CA LYS A 198 7.58 -18.66 -3.10
C LYS A 198 7.12 -17.58 -4.09
N ALA A 199 7.16 -16.31 -3.68
CA ALA A 199 6.80 -15.19 -4.55
C ALA A 199 7.73 -15.11 -5.77
N TYR A 200 9.05 -15.23 -5.56
CA TYR A 200 10.02 -15.24 -6.65
C TYR A 200 9.79 -16.40 -7.63
N LYS A 201 9.60 -17.63 -7.12
CA LYS A 201 9.33 -18.81 -7.95
C LYS A 201 8.03 -18.65 -8.75
N TYR A 202 6.98 -18.12 -8.13
CA TYR A 202 5.72 -17.85 -8.81
C TYR A 202 5.89 -16.89 -9.99
N VAL A 203 6.54 -15.74 -9.75
CA VAL A 203 6.79 -14.75 -10.81
C VAL A 203 7.74 -15.33 -11.87
N SER A 204 8.77 -16.06 -11.46
CA SER A 204 9.67 -16.73 -12.40
C SER A 204 8.93 -17.70 -13.32
N ASN A 205 7.96 -18.46 -12.80
CA ASN A 205 7.14 -19.34 -13.60
C ASN A 205 6.19 -18.57 -14.53
N LEU A 206 5.57 -17.50 -14.04
CA LEU A 206 4.71 -16.63 -14.85
C LEU A 206 5.47 -16.05 -16.05
N PHE A 207 6.67 -15.50 -15.83
CA PHE A 207 7.51 -14.96 -16.90
C PHE A 207 8.07 -16.06 -17.81
N SER A 208 8.23 -17.28 -17.29
CA SER A 208 8.60 -18.44 -18.09
C SER A 208 7.53 -18.78 -19.12
N GLN A 209 6.27 -18.77 -18.72
CA GLN A 209 5.12 -18.99 -19.61
C GLN A 209 4.99 -17.91 -20.68
N MET A 210 5.48 -16.70 -20.39
CA MET A 210 5.48 -15.56 -21.32
C MET A 210 6.72 -15.51 -22.23
N ASN A 211 7.60 -16.52 -22.20
CA ASN A 211 8.91 -16.52 -22.91
C ASN A 211 9.82 -15.33 -22.52
N LEU A 212 9.74 -14.87 -21.27
CA LEU A 212 10.48 -13.73 -20.75
C LEU A 212 11.60 -14.14 -19.75
N LYS A 213 11.99 -15.42 -19.72
CA LYS A 213 12.98 -15.96 -18.74
C LYS A 213 14.30 -15.20 -18.69
N THR A 214 14.74 -14.63 -19.81
CA THR A 214 16.02 -13.91 -19.92
C THR A 214 16.06 -12.60 -19.12
N LEU A 215 14.91 -12.07 -18.69
CA LEU A 215 14.81 -10.79 -17.99
C LEU A 215 14.97 -10.89 -16.47
N LEU A 216 14.87 -12.08 -15.89
CA LEU A 216 14.97 -12.31 -14.44
C LEU A 216 16.40 -12.57 -13.94
N ARG A 217 17.36 -12.72 -14.87
CA ARG A 217 18.78 -13.02 -14.57
C ARG A 217 19.67 -11.76 -14.50
N LYS A 218 19.10 -10.57 -14.73
CA LYS A 218 19.78 -9.27 -14.63
C LYS A 218 19.19 -8.49 -13.47
#